data_AF-A0A1G5QRR0-F1
#
_entry.id   AF-A0A1G5QRR0-F1
#
_cell.length_a   1.000
_cell.length_b   1.000
_cell.length_c   1.000
_cell.angle_alpha   90.00
_cell.angle_beta   90.00
_cell.angle_gamma   90.00
#
_symmetry.space_group_name_H-M   'P 1'
#
loop_
_entity.id
_entity.type
_entity.pdbx_description
1 polymer ?
#
loop_
_entity_poly.entity_id
_entity_poly.type
_entity_poly.pdbx_seq_one_letter_code
_entity_poly.pdbx_strand_id
1 'polypeptide(L)'
;MAFVDADIGQKDVGPSASVTLAYPQPGQALADATLAALHFVGAVNPMGHFLSLVTATRDLADRAEADVVVVDTTGLVQGPGRALKDQLIHAVRPDLLIALQREDELEPLLQGNRHLPVLRLAVSPKARSRSDRARRWAREERFRAYFRGAKSITLDLERTVLREMPLFAGRQEWFPGAVWAERTAEGLVVVAPPGVVLPRKSRRLNPGFEVERLCGLGDQRDDTLGLGIVDAIDFARRSVRVRTPVSAADICTLRFGELLVHRDARHQRVPL
;
A
#
# COMPACT_ATOMS: atom_id res chain seq x y z
N MET A 1 -20.67 -6.55 11.93
CA MET A 1 -19.42 -7.20 11.52
C MET A 1 -18.53 -6.17 10.84
N ALA A 2 -17.24 -6.18 11.16
CA ALA A 2 -16.22 -5.43 10.45
C ALA A 2 -15.45 -6.38 9.52
N PHE A 3 -15.01 -5.88 8.36
CA PHE A 3 -14.19 -6.61 7.41
C PHE A 3 -12.87 -5.87 7.19
N VAL A 4 -11.78 -6.51 7.61
CA VAL A 4 -10.41 -6.05 7.36
C VAL A 4 -9.85 -6.84 6.18
N ASP A 5 -9.71 -6.20 5.03
CA ASP A 5 -9.14 -6.81 3.83
C ASP A 5 -7.63 -6.47 3.79
N ALA A 6 -6.79 -7.47 4.04
CA ALA A 6 -5.34 -7.37 3.99
C ALA A 6 -4.72 -7.94 2.71
N ASP A 7 -5.51 -8.37 1.71
CA ASP A 7 -4.97 -8.76 0.40
C ASP A 7 -4.73 -7.54 -0.49
N ILE A 8 -3.56 -6.91 -0.29
CA ILE A 8 -3.10 -5.76 -1.07
C ILE A 8 -3.05 -5.99 -2.59
N GLY A 9 -3.05 -7.25 -3.06
CA GLY A 9 -2.95 -7.60 -4.47
C GLY A 9 -4.29 -7.94 -5.13
N GLN A 10 -5.29 -8.36 -4.35
CA GLN A 10 -6.62 -8.78 -4.81
C GLN A 10 -7.69 -8.32 -3.84
N LYS A 11 -8.15 -7.07 -4.01
CA LYS A 11 -9.11 -6.44 -3.09
C LYS A 11 -10.57 -6.81 -3.35
N ASP A 12 -11.27 -7.07 -2.27
CA ASP A 12 -12.72 -7.08 -2.20
C ASP A 12 -13.27 -5.70 -1.83
N VAL A 13 -12.59 -4.97 -0.94
CA VAL A 13 -13.01 -3.63 -0.48
C VAL A 13 -11.92 -2.57 -0.67
N GLY A 14 -12.28 -1.45 -1.29
CA GLY A 14 -11.37 -0.30 -1.47
C GLY A 14 -10.25 -0.53 -2.50
N PRO A 15 -9.22 0.34 -2.52
CA PRO A 15 -8.19 0.31 -3.55
C PRO A 15 -7.13 -0.77 -3.30
N SER A 16 -6.55 -1.28 -4.38
CA SER A 16 -5.34 -2.13 -4.32
C SER A 16 -4.16 -1.38 -3.70
N ALA A 17 -3.16 -2.13 -3.24
CA ALA A 17 -2.00 -1.63 -2.50
C ALA A 17 -2.30 -1.03 -1.12
N SER A 18 -3.42 -1.43 -0.50
CA SER A 18 -3.81 -1.01 0.84
C SER A 18 -4.46 -2.14 1.64
N VAL A 19 -4.29 -2.08 2.96
CA VAL A 19 -5.15 -2.80 3.91
C VAL A 19 -6.36 -1.90 4.17
N THR A 20 -7.57 -2.46 4.21
CA THR A 20 -8.81 -1.66 4.30
C THR A 20 -9.73 -2.20 5.37
N LEU A 21 -10.48 -1.31 6.03
CA LEU A 21 -11.54 -1.62 6.99
C LEU A 21 -12.88 -1.11 6.44
N ALA A 22 -13.90 -1.96 6.49
CA ALA A 22 -15.27 -1.57 6.16
C ALA A 22 -16.32 -2.30 7.01
N TYR A 23 -17.54 -1.76 6.98
CA TYR A 23 -18.70 -2.31 7.69
C TYR A 23 -19.80 -2.69 6.68
N PRO A 24 -19.70 -3.86 6.03
CA PRO A 24 -20.70 -4.29 5.07
C PRO A 24 -22.04 -4.57 5.73
N GLN A 25 -23.13 -4.15 5.08
CA GLN A 25 -24.49 -4.48 5.50
C GLN A 25 -24.85 -5.92 5.12
N PRO A 26 -25.78 -6.57 5.84
CA PRO A 26 -26.26 -7.91 5.47
C PRO A 26 -26.73 -7.97 4.01
N GLY A 27 -26.18 -8.91 3.23
CA GLY A 27 -26.51 -9.09 1.80
C GLY A 27 -25.83 -8.10 0.84
N GLN A 28 -25.08 -7.11 1.34
CA GLN A 28 -24.32 -6.18 0.52
C GLN A 28 -23.06 -6.85 -0.05
N ALA A 29 -22.75 -6.60 -1.32
CA ALA A 29 -21.47 -7.00 -1.87
C ALA A 29 -20.34 -6.20 -1.21
N LEU A 30 -19.24 -6.86 -0.83
CA LEU A 30 -18.08 -6.21 -0.23
C LEU A 30 -17.53 -5.06 -1.09
N ALA A 31 -17.58 -5.22 -2.41
CA ALA A 31 -17.14 -4.19 -3.36
C ALA A 31 -17.90 -2.86 -3.24
N ASP A 32 -19.13 -2.90 -2.73
CA ASP A 32 -20.00 -1.73 -2.55
C ASP A 32 -20.01 -1.23 -1.11
N ALA A 33 -19.30 -1.90 -0.19
CA ALA A 33 -19.21 -1.50 1.21
C ALA A 33 -18.48 -0.15 1.32
N THR A 34 -19.01 0.72 2.19
CA THR A 34 -18.36 2.00 2.46
C THR A 34 -17.07 1.76 3.24
N LEU A 35 -15.98 2.32 2.72
CA LEU A 35 -14.67 2.26 3.35
C LEU A 35 -14.67 3.12 4.61
N ALA A 36 -14.32 2.52 5.75
CA ALA A 36 -14.23 3.24 7.02
C ALA A 36 -12.82 3.76 7.29
N ALA A 37 -11.80 2.95 6.99
CA ALA A 37 -10.40 3.33 7.11
C ALA A 37 -9.53 2.52 6.14
N LEU A 38 -8.32 2.99 5.87
CA LEU A 38 -7.33 2.25 5.12
C LEU A 38 -5.91 2.53 5.62
N HIS A 39 -4.97 1.69 5.21
CA HIS A 39 -3.54 1.92 5.37
C HIS A 39 -2.84 1.65 4.05
N PHE A 40 -2.10 2.63 3.54
CA PHE A 40 -1.35 2.48 2.29
C PHE A 40 -0.08 1.66 2.50
N VAL A 41 0.00 0.50 1.84
CA VAL A 41 1.20 -0.35 1.81
C VAL A 41 2.08 -0.01 0.62
N GLY A 42 1.48 0.39 -0.51
CA GLY A 42 2.23 0.83 -1.69
C GLY A 42 2.80 -0.28 -2.58
N ALA A 43 2.43 -1.53 -2.34
CA ALA A 43 2.76 -2.68 -3.17
C ALA A 43 1.54 -3.59 -3.41
N VAL A 44 1.57 -4.41 -4.45
CA VAL A 44 0.56 -5.48 -4.72
C VAL A 44 1.13 -6.88 -4.49
N ASN A 45 2.38 -6.96 -4.06
CA ASN A 45 3.05 -8.19 -3.65
C ASN A 45 3.52 -7.97 -2.20
N PRO A 46 3.18 -8.87 -1.26
CA PRO A 46 3.58 -8.72 0.14
C PRO A 46 5.10 -8.79 0.37
N MET A 47 5.87 -9.37 -0.54
CA MET A 47 7.33 -9.52 -0.39
C MET A 47 8.02 -8.15 -0.23
N GLY A 48 8.78 -8.00 0.85
CA GLY A 48 9.43 -6.72 1.23
C GLY A 48 8.57 -5.81 2.11
N HIS A 49 7.29 -6.14 2.32
CA HIS A 49 6.29 -5.29 2.99
C HIS A 49 5.62 -5.97 4.20
N PHE A 50 6.23 -7.02 4.75
CA PHE A 50 5.62 -7.81 5.82
C PHE A 50 5.34 -6.99 7.08
N LEU A 51 6.28 -6.14 7.51
CA LEU A 51 6.09 -5.30 8.69
C LEU A 51 4.90 -4.34 8.51
N SER A 52 4.84 -3.63 7.37
CA SER A 52 3.73 -2.73 7.06
C SER A 52 2.40 -3.50 7.01
N LEU A 53 2.35 -4.66 6.37
CA LEU A 53 1.15 -5.48 6.32
C LEU A 53 0.66 -5.92 7.71
N VAL A 54 1.57 -6.45 8.54
CA VAL A 54 1.24 -6.95 9.87
C VAL A 54 0.74 -5.81 10.77
N THR A 55 1.48 -4.70 10.80
CA THR A 55 1.14 -3.54 11.63
C THR A 55 -0.15 -2.86 11.18
N ALA A 56 -0.34 -2.68 9.87
CA ALA A 56 -1.57 -2.12 9.30
C ALA A 56 -2.79 -3.00 9.56
N THR A 57 -2.66 -4.32 9.41
CA THR A 57 -3.76 -5.26 9.67
C THR A 57 -4.15 -5.25 11.14
N ARG A 58 -3.16 -5.24 12.04
CA ARG A 58 -3.39 -5.13 13.49
C ARG A 58 -4.08 -3.81 13.85
N ASP A 59 -3.55 -2.69 13.38
CA ASP A 59 -4.11 -1.36 13.66
C ASP A 59 -5.56 -1.24 13.19
N LEU A 60 -5.87 -1.67 11.96
CA LEU A 60 -7.24 -1.62 11.45
C LEU A 60 -8.18 -2.63 12.14
N ALA A 61 -7.67 -3.77 12.61
CA ALA A 61 -8.45 -4.70 13.42
C ALA A 61 -8.75 -4.13 14.82
N ASP A 62 -7.81 -3.42 15.44
CA ASP A 62 -8.01 -2.78 16.75
C ASP A 62 -8.99 -1.60 16.69
N ARG A 63 -9.04 -0.89 15.55
CA ARG A 63 -10.00 0.21 15.30
C ARG A 63 -11.41 -0.27 14.92
N ALA A 64 -11.59 -1.56 14.70
CA ALA A 64 -12.86 -2.11 14.26
C ALA A 64 -13.88 -2.13 15.41
N GLU A 65 -14.94 -1.35 15.28
CA GLU A 65 -16.03 -1.29 16.25
C GLU A 65 -17.13 -2.28 15.84
N ALA A 66 -16.93 -3.58 16.12
CA ALA A 66 -17.90 -4.62 15.85
C ALA A 66 -17.72 -5.87 16.74
N ASP A 67 -18.80 -6.60 16.99
CA ASP A 67 -18.76 -7.88 17.73
C ASP A 67 -17.95 -8.97 17.02
N VAL A 68 -17.85 -8.86 15.69
CA VAL A 68 -17.13 -9.81 14.84
C VAL A 68 -16.29 -9.03 13.83
N VAL A 69 -14.99 -9.29 13.84
CA VAL A 69 -14.02 -8.77 12.87
C VAL A 69 -13.52 -9.94 12.02
N VAL A 70 -13.75 -9.86 10.71
CA VAL A 70 -13.21 -10.83 9.75
C VAL A 70 -11.99 -10.22 9.09
N VAL A 71 -10.85 -10.89 9.22
CA VAL A 71 -9.60 -10.49 8.56
C VAL A 71 -9.36 -11.39 7.35
N ASP A 72 -9.57 -10.86 6.15
CA ASP A 72 -9.17 -11.52 4.91
C ASP A 72 -7.69 -11.23 4.62
N THR A 73 -6.96 -12.22 4.13
CA THR A 73 -5.50 -12.14 4.02
C THR A 73 -5.00 -12.63 2.66
N THR A 74 -3.77 -12.25 2.31
CA THR A 74 -3.13 -12.69 1.06
C THR A 74 -3.05 -14.21 0.90
N GLY A 75 -3.08 -14.72 -0.32
CA GLY A 75 -2.88 -16.16 -0.59
C GLY A 75 -1.45 -16.71 -0.37
N LEU A 76 -0.50 -15.90 0.13
CA LEU A 76 0.89 -16.32 0.30
C LEU A 76 1.06 -17.10 1.62
N VAL A 77 0.90 -18.42 1.55
CA VAL A 77 0.93 -19.34 2.71
C VAL A 77 2.14 -20.28 2.74
N GLN A 78 2.95 -20.27 1.67
CA GLN A 78 4.15 -21.09 1.52
C GLN A 78 5.43 -20.24 1.48
N GLY A 79 6.58 -20.88 1.72
CA GLY A 79 7.89 -20.21 1.74
C GLY A 79 7.92 -19.05 2.76
N PRO A 80 8.39 -17.85 2.37
CA PRO A 80 8.34 -16.66 3.23
C PRO A 80 6.94 -16.29 3.72
N GLY A 81 5.90 -16.74 3.02
CA GLY A 81 4.50 -16.56 3.41
C GLY A 81 4.16 -17.13 4.77
N ARG A 82 4.77 -18.24 5.17
CA ARG A 82 4.51 -18.84 6.49
C ARG A 82 4.88 -17.87 7.61
N ALA A 83 6.07 -17.26 7.52
CA ALA A 83 6.51 -16.25 8.48
C ALA A 83 5.56 -15.04 8.50
N LEU A 84 5.09 -14.57 7.34
CA LEU A 84 4.09 -13.51 7.29
C LEU A 84 2.79 -13.90 8.02
N LYS A 85 2.28 -15.12 7.79
CA LYS A 85 1.06 -15.60 8.43
C LYS A 85 1.22 -15.80 9.93
N ASP A 86 2.33 -16.38 10.39
CA ASP A 86 2.63 -16.52 11.82
C ASP A 86 2.69 -15.15 12.51
N GLN A 87 3.34 -14.16 11.89
CA GLN A 87 3.39 -12.80 12.44
C GLN A 87 2.02 -12.10 12.43
N LEU A 88 1.21 -12.30 11.38
CA LEU A 88 -0.17 -11.80 11.35
C LEU A 88 -1.02 -12.41 12.48
N ILE A 89 -0.97 -13.74 12.66
CA ILE A 89 -1.67 -14.43 13.73
C ILE A 89 -1.21 -13.91 15.10
N HIS A 90 0.10 -13.79 15.30
CA HIS A 90 0.66 -13.28 16.56
C HIS A 90 0.25 -11.83 16.86
N ALA A 91 0.28 -10.97 15.85
CA ALA A 91 -0.08 -9.57 16.00
C ALA A 91 -1.58 -9.39 16.20
N VAL A 92 -2.42 -9.95 15.34
CA VAL A 92 -3.88 -9.78 15.38
C VAL A 92 -4.50 -10.55 16.55
N ARG A 93 -3.91 -11.68 16.97
CA ARG A 93 -4.44 -12.57 18.02
C ARG A 93 -5.90 -12.99 17.78
N PRO A 94 -6.20 -13.64 16.63
CA PRO A 94 -7.57 -14.03 16.31
C PRO A 94 -8.07 -15.14 17.26
N ASP A 95 -9.36 -15.14 17.57
CA ASP A 95 -10.00 -16.19 18.37
C ASP A 95 -10.28 -17.48 17.57
N LEU A 96 -10.33 -17.37 16.23
CA LEU A 96 -10.63 -18.46 15.32
C LEU A 96 -9.85 -18.30 14.00
N LEU A 97 -9.24 -19.38 13.54
CA LEU A 97 -8.70 -19.47 12.18
C LEU A 97 -9.71 -20.16 11.25
N ILE A 98 -10.00 -19.55 10.11
CA ILE A 98 -10.78 -20.17 9.04
C ILE A 98 -9.81 -20.65 7.96
N ALA A 99 -9.74 -21.96 7.76
CA ALA A 99 -8.81 -22.59 6.83
C ALA A 99 -9.54 -23.09 5.57
N LEU A 100 -9.11 -22.58 4.42
CA LEU A 100 -9.58 -22.98 3.09
C LEU A 100 -8.39 -23.58 2.33
N GLN A 101 -8.35 -24.91 2.19
CA GLN A 101 -7.27 -25.63 1.51
C GLN A 101 -7.82 -26.65 0.51
N ARG A 102 -7.05 -26.97 -0.53
CA ARG A 102 -7.36 -28.06 -1.47
C ARG A 102 -6.62 -29.34 -1.14
N GLU A 103 -5.37 -29.21 -0.71
CA GLU A 103 -4.50 -30.30 -0.32
C GLU A 103 -3.99 -29.99 1.10
N ASP A 104 -2.68 -30.04 1.32
CA ASP A 104 -2.05 -29.84 2.62
C ASP A 104 -1.29 -28.50 2.73
N GLU A 105 -1.60 -27.53 1.86
CA GLU A 105 -0.83 -26.29 1.76
C GLU A 105 -0.83 -25.42 3.03
N LEU A 106 -1.86 -25.58 3.88
CA LEU A 106 -1.98 -24.88 5.16
C LEU A 106 -1.48 -25.71 6.35
N GLU A 107 -1.28 -27.03 6.21
CA GLU A 107 -1.02 -27.92 7.35
C GLU A 107 0.16 -27.45 8.21
N PRO A 108 1.31 -27.06 7.63
CA PRO A 108 2.43 -26.65 8.47
C PRO A 108 2.17 -25.35 9.25
N LEU A 109 1.34 -24.43 8.70
CA LEU A 109 0.93 -23.20 9.39
C LEU A 109 -0.03 -23.53 10.53
N LEU A 110 -1.02 -24.39 10.27
CA LEU A 110 -2.00 -24.83 11.27
C LEU A 110 -1.32 -25.63 12.40
N GLN A 111 -0.33 -26.46 12.07
CA GLN A 111 0.46 -27.19 13.05
C GLN A 111 1.27 -26.27 13.98
N GLY A 112 1.82 -25.16 13.45
CA GLY A 112 2.50 -24.14 14.27
C GLY A 112 1.57 -23.38 15.21
N ASN A 113 0.27 -23.33 14.89
CA ASN A 113 -0.73 -22.53 15.58
C ASN A 113 -1.85 -23.38 16.22
N ARG A 114 -1.54 -24.60 16.66
CA ARG A 114 -2.49 -25.56 17.27
C ARG A 114 -3.21 -25.08 18.53
N HIS A 115 -2.73 -23.99 19.14
CA HIS A 115 -3.34 -23.37 20.31
C HIS A 115 -4.62 -22.60 19.96
N LEU A 116 -4.86 -22.31 18.66
CA LEU A 116 -6.06 -21.64 18.19
C LEU A 116 -7.10 -22.63 17.67
N PRO A 117 -8.40 -22.41 17.92
CA PRO A 117 -9.46 -23.09 17.21
C PRO A 117 -9.33 -22.89 15.70
N VAL A 118 -9.57 -23.98 14.93
CA VAL A 118 -9.53 -23.95 13.47
C VAL A 118 -10.84 -24.49 12.91
N LEU A 119 -11.54 -23.66 12.14
CA LEU A 119 -12.67 -24.07 11.30
C LEU A 119 -12.18 -24.34 9.89
N ARG A 120 -12.20 -25.61 9.47
CA ARG A 120 -11.84 -26.02 8.11
C ARG A 120 -13.07 -25.99 7.22
N LEU A 121 -13.01 -25.21 6.14
CA LEU A 121 -14.09 -25.09 5.16
C LEU A 121 -13.66 -25.69 3.83
N ALA A 122 -14.57 -26.41 3.18
CA ALA A 122 -14.35 -26.88 1.82
C ALA A 122 -14.27 -25.69 0.86
N VAL A 123 -13.28 -25.70 -0.03
CA VAL A 123 -13.19 -24.72 -1.12
C VAL A 123 -14.42 -24.88 -2.01
N SER A 124 -15.13 -23.77 -2.26
CA SER A 124 -16.34 -23.79 -3.10
C SER A 124 -16.03 -24.42 -4.48
N PRO A 125 -16.89 -25.30 -5.01
CA PRO A 125 -16.76 -25.82 -6.38
C PRO A 125 -16.79 -24.71 -7.45
N LYS A 126 -17.32 -23.53 -7.11
CA LYS A 126 -17.35 -22.35 -7.98
C LYS A 126 -16.05 -21.52 -7.92
N ALA A 127 -15.17 -21.78 -6.96
CA ALA A 127 -13.92 -21.05 -6.80
C ALA A 127 -12.93 -21.42 -7.92
N ARG A 128 -12.65 -20.46 -8.80
CA ARG A 128 -11.70 -20.64 -9.90
C ARG A 128 -10.39 -19.92 -9.60
N SER A 129 -9.28 -20.56 -9.96
CA SER A 129 -7.98 -19.87 -9.97
C SER A 129 -8.03 -18.71 -10.98
N ARG A 130 -7.71 -17.50 -10.52
CA ARG A 130 -7.60 -16.34 -11.40
C ARG A 130 -6.23 -16.34 -12.05
N SER A 131 -6.18 -16.23 -13.38
CA SER A 131 -4.91 -16.05 -14.11
C SER A 131 -4.25 -14.73 -13.74
N ASP A 132 -2.94 -14.61 -13.97
CA ASP A 132 -2.17 -13.39 -13.72
C ASP A 132 -2.77 -12.18 -14.43
N ARG A 133 -3.26 -12.39 -15.66
CA ARG A 133 -3.97 -11.38 -16.46
C ARG A 133 -5.27 -10.96 -15.80
N ALA A 134 -6.07 -11.91 -15.30
CA ALA A 134 -7.32 -11.60 -14.60
C ALA A 134 -7.06 -10.85 -13.28
N ARG A 135 -6.02 -11.22 -12.53
CA ARG A 135 -5.61 -10.52 -11.30
C ARG A 135 -5.15 -9.09 -11.60
N ARG A 136 -4.37 -8.90 -12.68
CA ARG A 136 -3.96 -7.57 -13.14
C ARG A 136 -5.17 -6.73 -13.53
N TRP A 137 -6.05 -7.24 -14.37
CA TRP A 137 -7.25 -6.52 -14.81
C TRP A 137 -8.13 -6.11 -13.63
N ALA A 138 -8.35 -7.00 -12.66
CA ALA A 138 -9.10 -6.67 -11.44
C ALA A 138 -8.47 -5.48 -10.67
N ARG A 139 -7.14 -5.41 -10.55
CA ARG A 139 -6.46 -4.27 -9.93
C ARG A 139 -6.65 -2.98 -10.73
N GLU A 140 -6.55 -3.05 -12.04
CA GLU A 140 -6.78 -1.89 -12.92
C GLU A 140 -8.22 -1.35 -12.78
N GLU A 141 -9.23 -2.23 -12.70
CA GLU A 141 -10.61 -1.82 -12.41
C GLU A 141 -10.73 -1.17 -11.02
N ARG A 142 -10.06 -1.71 -9.99
CA ARG A 142 -10.05 -1.11 -8.64
C ARG A 142 -9.42 0.27 -8.62
N PHE A 143 -8.28 0.47 -9.29
CA PHE A 143 -7.68 1.79 -9.42
C PHE A 143 -8.57 2.74 -10.21
N ARG A 144 -9.20 2.29 -11.32
CA ARG A 144 -10.12 3.10 -12.11
C ARG A 144 -11.34 3.53 -11.29
N ALA A 145 -11.91 2.63 -10.49
CA ALA A 145 -13.02 2.92 -9.60
C ALA A 145 -12.62 3.93 -8.52
N TYR A 146 -11.47 3.70 -7.85
CA TYR A 146 -10.99 4.56 -6.76
C TYR A 146 -10.67 5.98 -7.22
N PHE A 147 -9.97 6.12 -8.35
CA PHE A 147 -9.57 7.44 -8.89
C PHE A 147 -10.65 8.09 -9.76
N ARG A 148 -11.87 7.54 -9.80
CA ARG A 148 -12.99 8.15 -10.52
C ARG A 148 -13.30 9.52 -9.91
N GLY A 149 -13.20 10.57 -10.71
CA GLY A 149 -13.44 11.94 -10.25
C GLY A 149 -12.29 12.55 -9.43
N ALA A 150 -11.12 11.90 -9.38
CA ALA A 150 -9.93 12.45 -8.73
C ALA A 150 -9.55 13.79 -9.36
N LYS A 151 -9.21 14.77 -8.50
CA LYS A 151 -8.81 16.12 -8.89
C LYS A 151 -7.31 16.28 -8.71
N SER A 152 -6.72 17.20 -9.48
CA SER A 152 -5.33 17.60 -9.28
C SER A 152 -5.27 18.67 -8.18
N ILE A 153 -4.49 18.41 -7.14
CA ILE A 153 -4.20 19.33 -6.04
C ILE A 153 -2.69 19.57 -5.98
N THR A 154 -2.28 20.71 -5.42
CA THR A 154 -0.87 21.02 -5.15
C THR A 154 -0.68 21.11 -3.65
N LEU A 155 0.29 20.37 -3.15
CA LEU A 155 0.68 20.34 -1.75
C LEU A 155 2.06 21.02 -1.59
N ASP A 156 2.20 21.77 -0.51
CA ASP A 156 3.43 22.44 -0.14
C ASP A 156 4.33 21.48 0.66
N LEU A 157 5.55 21.22 0.17
CA LEU A 157 6.50 20.29 0.78
C LEU A 157 7.25 20.87 1.99
N GLU A 158 7.00 22.14 2.35
CA GLU A 158 7.38 22.65 3.67
C GLU A 158 6.39 22.18 4.76
N ARG A 159 5.14 21.90 4.37
CA ARG A 159 4.07 21.47 5.29
C ARG A 159 3.69 20.00 5.12
N THR A 160 4.03 19.39 3.99
CA THR A 160 3.77 18.00 3.67
C THR A 160 5.06 17.19 3.66
N VAL A 161 5.17 16.22 4.56
CA VAL A 161 6.36 15.37 4.67
C VAL A 161 6.32 14.23 3.65
N LEU A 162 7.41 14.05 2.90
CA LEU A 162 7.59 12.87 2.05
C LEU A 162 8.07 11.68 2.89
N ARG A 163 7.34 10.56 2.85
CA ARG A 163 7.71 9.29 3.49
C ARG A 163 8.27 8.32 2.46
N GLU A 164 9.22 7.49 2.89
CA GLU A 164 9.94 6.53 2.04
C GLU A 164 10.73 7.16 0.88
N MET A 165 10.98 8.47 0.97
CA MET A 165 11.69 9.25 -0.02
C MET A 165 12.65 10.24 0.67
N PRO A 166 13.98 10.13 0.47
CA PRO A 166 14.95 10.99 1.12
C PRO A 166 15.13 12.30 0.34
N LEU A 167 14.04 13.07 0.21
CA LEU A 167 14.03 14.38 -0.41
C LEU A 167 13.40 15.39 0.53
N PHE A 168 13.92 16.61 0.50
CA PHE A 168 13.51 17.74 1.33
C PHE A 168 13.75 17.53 2.83
N ALA A 169 14.58 16.55 3.19
CA ALA A 169 14.91 16.19 4.58
C ALA A 169 16.38 16.48 4.93
N GLY A 170 17.21 16.78 3.92
CA GLY A 170 18.61 17.13 4.07
C GLY A 170 18.90 18.62 3.92
N ARG A 171 20.20 18.96 4.02
CA ARG A 171 20.69 20.28 3.63
C ARG A 171 20.83 20.32 2.11
N GLN A 172 20.09 21.22 1.47
CA GLN A 172 20.22 21.45 0.03
C GLN A 172 21.66 21.89 -0.32
N GLU A 173 22.22 21.31 -1.38
CA GLU A 173 23.54 21.65 -1.90
C GLU A 173 23.43 21.87 -3.41
N TRP A 174 24.25 22.77 -3.96
CA TRP A 174 24.35 22.89 -5.41
C TRP A 174 25.19 21.73 -5.98
N PHE A 175 24.71 21.10 -7.05
CA PHE A 175 25.44 20.04 -7.75
C PHE A 175 25.32 20.23 -9.27
N PRO A 176 26.45 20.30 -10.02
CA PRO A 176 26.41 20.55 -11.46
C PRO A 176 25.55 19.55 -12.22
N GLY A 177 24.60 20.04 -13.02
CA GLY A 177 23.72 19.21 -13.85
C GLY A 177 22.59 18.49 -13.09
N ALA A 178 22.45 18.71 -11.78
CA ALA A 178 21.35 18.17 -10.99
C ALA A 178 20.12 19.09 -11.02
N VAL A 179 18.93 18.48 -11.02
CA VAL A 179 17.65 19.16 -10.74
C VAL A 179 17.56 19.49 -9.25
N TRP A 180 18.03 18.57 -8.41
CA TRP A 180 18.07 18.71 -6.96
C TRP A 180 19.24 17.94 -6.39
N ALA A 181 19.87 18.46 -5.34
CA ALA A 181 20.83 17.72 -4.55
C ALA A 181 20.71 18.12 -3.08
N GLU A 182 20.74 17.13 -2.20
CA GLU A 182 20.77 17.35 -0.76
C GLU A 182 21.66 16.34 -0.05
N ARG A 183 22.27 16.80 1.03
CA ARG A 183 23.03 15.97 1.94
C ARG A 183 22.14 15.57 3.12
N THR A 184 21.90 14.28 3.25
CA THR A 184 21.20 13.67 4.37
C THR A 184 22.21 12.99 5.30
N ALA A 185 21.73 12.43 6.42
CA ALA A 185 22.55 11.60 7.30
C ALA A 185 23.04 10.30 6.61
N GLU A 186 22.33 9.84 5.56
CA GLU A 186 22.64 8.62 4.83
C GLU A 186 23.59 8.85 3.64
N GLY A 187 23.83 10.12 3.27
CA GLY A 187 24.72 10.49 2.17
C GLY A 187 24.14 11.57 1.28
N LEU A 188 24.70 11.68 0.07
CA LEU A 188 24.23 12.62 -0.94
C LEU A 188 23.10 12.00 -1.75
N VAL A 189 21.94 12.64 -1.78
CA VAL A 189 20.82 12.30 -2.67
C VAL A 189 20.80 13.31 -3.80
N VAL A 190 20.78 12.83 -5.05
CA VAL A 190 20.82 13.69 -6.24
C VAL A 190 19.75 13.27 -7.23
N VAL A 191 18.88 14.21 -7.59
CA VAL A 191 17.96 14.09 -8.72
C VAL A 191 18.68 14.61 -9.96
N ALA A 192 19.23 13.71 -10.77
CA ALA A 192 20.05 14.09 -11.94
C ALA A 192 20.01 13.03 -13.05
N PRO A 193 20.04 13.45 -14.34
CA PRO A 193 20.12 12.54 -15.47
C PRO A 193 21.32 11.58 -15.38
N PRO A 194 21.25 10.35 -15.93
CA PRO A 194 22.29 9.33 -15.81
C PRO A 194 23.70 9.78 -16.18
N GLY A 195 23.86 10.76 -17.08
CA GLY A 195 25.16 11.29 -17.50
C GLY A 195 25.91 12.12 -16.46
N VAL A 196 25.25 12.57 -15.39
CA VAL A 196 25.89 13.36 -14.32
C VAL A 196 26.69 12.43 -13.41
N VAL A 197 28.02 12.50 -13.37
CA VAL A 197 28.83 11.63 -12.51
C VAL A 197 28.66 11.99 -11.03
N LEU A 198 28.27 11.01 -10.20
CA LEU A 198 28.07 11.22 -8.77
C LEU A 198 29.24 10.67 -7.94
N PRO A 199 29.53 11.27 -6.78
CA PRO A 199 30.46 10.70 -5.81
C PRO A 199 30.05 9.27 -5.40
N ARG A 200 31.04 8.46 -4.99
CA ARG A 200 30.77 7.14 -4.40
C ARG A 200 29.84 7.27 -3.20
N LYS A 201 28.91 6.32 -3.04
CA LYS A 201 27.86 6.31 -1.99
C LYS A 201 26.80 7.42 -2.10
N SER A 202 26.61 8.01 -3.28
CA SER A 202 25.45 8.88 -3.53
C SER A 202 24.25 8.06 -4.01
N ARG A 203 23.04 8.44 -3.62
CA ARG A 203 21.79 7.90 -4.18
C ARG A 203 21.36 8.77 -5.35
N ARG A 204 21.22 8.18 -6.54
CA ARG A 204 20.62 8.85 -7.70
C ARG A 204 19.13 8.58 -7.73
N LEU A 205 18.35 9.62 -7.98
CA LEU A 205 17.00 9.52 -8.52
C LEU A 205 17.02 10.11 -9.94
N ASN A 206 16.43 9.40 -10.91
CA ASN A 206 16.33 9.93 -12.26
C ASN A 206 15.22 10.99 -12.31
N PRO A 207 15.40 12.13 -13.00
CA PRO A 207 14.32 13.10 -13.18
C PRO A 207 13.05 12.42 -13.72
N GLY A 208 11.90 12.71 -13.11
CA GLY A 208 10.62 12.09 -13.44
C GLY A 208 10.35 10.74 -12.77
N PHE A 209 11.19 10.30 -11.80
CA PHE A 209 10.94 9.08 -11.01
C PHE A 209 9.59 9.10 -10.28
N GLU A 210 9.08 10.30 -9.98
CA GLU A 210 7.84 10.55 -9.26
C GLU A 210 6.60 10.50 -10.14
N VAL A 211 6.74 10.66 -11.45
CA VAL A 211 5.61 10.81 -12.39
C VAL A 211 4.78 9.54 -12.41
N GLU A 212 3.46 9.66 -12.27
CA GLU A 212 2.50 8.55 -12.19
C GLU A 212 2.72 7.61 -11.00
N ARG A 213 3.51 8.02 -10.01
CA ARG A 213 3.73 7.20 -8.82
C ARG A 213 2.50 7.18 -7.92
N LEU A 214 2.08 5.98 -7.54
CA LEU A 214 1.09 5.78 -6.50
C LEU A 214 1.68 6.18 -5.15
N CYS A 215 0.90 6.93 -4.38
CA CYS A 215 1.25 7.35 -3.03
C CYS A 215 0.06 7.21 -2.07
N GLY A 216 0.37 7.07 -0.79
CA GLY A 216 -0.58 7.24 0.31
C GLY A 216 -0.55 8.68 0.79
N LEU A 217 -1.72 9.23 1.09
CA LEU A 217 -1.90 10.58 1.61
C LEU A 217 -2.33 10.45 3.07
N GLY A 218 -1.49 10.93 3.98
CA GLY A 218 -1.72 10.82 5.41
C GLY A 218 -2.00 12.15 6.09
N ASP A 219 -2.65 12.09 7.24
CA ASP A 219 -2.91 13.24 8.10
C ASP A 219 -1.71 13.57 9.00
N GLN A 220 -1.91 14.46 9.98
CA GLN A 220 -0.88 14.85 10.95
C GLN A 220 -0.37 13.70 11.85
N ARG A 221 -1.14 12.60 11.96
CA ARG A 221 -0.78 11.38 12.70
C ARG A 221 -0.20 10.29 11.78
N ASP A 222 -0.05 10.59 10.49
CA ASP A 222 0.29 9.63 9.43
C ASP A 222 -0.81 8.57 9.19
N ASP A 223 -2.05 8.82 9.64
CA ASP A 223 -3.20 7.97 9.30
C ASP A 223 -3.57 8.17 7.83
N THR A 224 -3.74 7.08 7.08
CA THR A 224 -3.97 7.18 5.62
C THR A 224 -5.40 7.66 5.34
N LEU A 225 -5.53 8.89 4.84
CA LEU A 225 -6.78 9.49 4.36
C LEU A 225 -7.23 8.91 3.01
N GLY A 226 -6.26 8.48 2.20
CA GLY A 226 -6.51 7.88 0.90
C GLY A 226 -5.23 7.75 0.07
N LEU A 227 -5.40 7.49 -1.22
CA LEU A 227 -4.32 7.35 -2.19
C LEU A 227 -4.30 8.54 -3.15
N GLY A 228 -3.12 8.81 -3.68
CA GLY A 228 -2.89 9.77 -4.74
C GLY A 228 -1.98 9.21 -5.82
N ILE A 229 -1.96 9.88 -6.97
CA ILE A 229 -0.98 9.65 -8.04
C ILE A 229 -0.17 10.94 -8.19
N VAL A 230 1.14 10.89 -8.01
CA VAL A 230 2.02 12.05 -8.16
C VAL A 230 2.11 12.41 -9.65
N ASP A 231 1.73 13.63 -10.00
CA ASP A 231 1.83 14.14 -11.36
C ASP A 231 3.22 14.77 -11.61
N ALA A 232 3.77 15.49 -10.63
CA ALA A 232 5.10 16.12 -10.70
C ALA A 232 5.55 16.66 -9.32
N ILE A 233 6.86 16.79 -9.13
CA ILE A 233 7.45 17.61 -8.05
C ILE A 233 8.10 18.86 -8.66
N ASP A 234 7.72 20.04 -8.17
CA ASP A 234 8.43 21.30 -8.44
C ASP A 234 9.49 21.49 -7.34
N PHE A 235 10.72 21.06 -7.64
CA PHE A 235 11.85 21.15 -6.71
C PHE A 235 12.22 22.57 -6.33
N ALA A 236 12.01 23.54 -7.22
CA ALA A 236 12.34 24.94 -6.97
C ALA A 236 11.32 25.58 -6.02
N ARG A 237 10.02 25.30 -6.24
CA ARG A 237 8.93 25.80 -5.38
C ARG A 237 8.65 24.91 -4.17
N ARG A 238 9.36 23.78 -4.03
CA ARG A 238 9.12 22.75 -3.00
C ARG A 238 7.63 22.40 -2.92
N SER A 239 7.03 22.05 -4.05
CA SER A 239 5.63 21.61 -4.08
C SER A 239 5.46 20.34 -4.87
N VAL A 240 4.41 19.57 -4.55
CA VAL A 240 4.06 18.33 -5.26
C VAL A 240 2.64 18.43 -5.77
N ARG A 241 2.45 18.08 -7.05
CA ARG A 241 1.14 17.95 -7.66
C ARG A 241 0.68 16.51 -7.57
N VAL A 242 -0.50 16.29 -7.03
CA VAL A 242 -1.07 14.96 -6.83
C VAL A 242 -2.48 14.91 -7.38
N ARG A 243 -2.83 13.80 -8.04
CA ARG A 243 -4.20 13.49 -8.43
C ARG A 243 -4.83 12.55 -7.42
N THR A 244 -5.91 12.98 -6.77
CA THR A 244 -6.53 12.21 -5.68
C THR A 244 -8.03 12.55 -5.53
N PRO A 245 -8.85 11.61 -5.02
CA PRO A 245 -10.20 11.92 -4.54
C PRO A 245 -10.21 12.59 -3.15
N VAL A 246 -9.07 12.63 -2.43
CA VAL A 246 -8.96 13.18 -1.07
C VAL A 246 -8.90 14.72 -1.11
N SER A 247 -9.55 15.38 -0.13
CA SER A 247 -9.45 16.83 0.05
C SER A 247 -8.05 17.23 0.56
N ALA A 248 -7.52 18.36 0.08
CA ALA A 248 -6.17 18.79 0.43
C ALA A 248 -6.01 19.26 1.90
N ALA A 249 -7.10 19.63 2.57
CA ALA A 249 -7.06 20.36 3.85
C ALA A 249 -6.32 19.61 4.97
N ASP A 250 -6.48 18.29 5.02
CA ASP A 250 -5.98 17.45 6.12
C ASP A 250 -4.67 16.72 5.77
N ILE A 251 -4.18 16.87 4.54
CA ILE A 251 -3.00 16.12 4.07
C ILE A 251 -1.72 16.74 4.62
N CYS A 252 -1.02 15.97 5.45
CA CYS A 252 0.26 16.35 6.06
C CYS A 252 1.42 15.42 5.67
N THR A 253 1.14 14.23 5.14
CA THR A 253 2.19 13.31 4.68
C THR A 253 1.87 12.70 3.31
N LEU A 254 2.92 12.39 2.55
CA LEU A 254 2.84 11.70 1.27
C LEU A 254 3.83 10.54 1.26
N ARG A 255 3.31 9.31 1.26
CA ARG A 255 4.10 8.07 1.27
C ARG A 255 4.24 7.50 -0.13
N PHE A 256 5.46 7.41 -0.64
CA PHE A 256 5.69 6.83 -1.96
C PHE A 256 5.53 5.31 -1.96
N GLY A 257 4.89 4.76 -3.00
CA GLY A 257 4.79 3.32 -3.23
C GLY A 257 5.71 2.81 -4.35
N GLU A 258 5.72 1.50 -4.53
CA GLU A 258 6.45 0.81 -5.60
C GLU A 258 5.66 0.73 -6.93
N LEU A 259 4.48 1.34 -6.99
CA LEU A 259 3.61 1.26 -8.17
C LEU A 259 3.54 2.57 -8.94
N LEU A 260 3.61 2.41 -10.26
CA LEU A 260 3.30 3.41 -11.27
C LEU A 260 1.86 3.10 -11.68
N VAL A 261 0.96 4.07 -11.62
CA VAL A 261 -0.45 3.92 -12.04
C VAL A 261 -0.74 4.98 -13.09
N HIS A 262 -0.90 4.52 -14.32
CA HIS A 262 -1.13 5.38 -15.48
C HIS A 262 -2.55 5.93 -15.49
N ARG A 263 -2.81 6.93 -16.35
CA ARG A 263 -4.15 7.55 -16.49
C ARG A 263 -5.27 6.56 -16.83
N ASP A 264 -4.96 5.48 -17.54
CA ASP A 264 -5.92 4.42 -17.90
C ASP A 264 -6.04 3.31 -16.84
N ALA A 265 -5.45 3.54 -15.66
CA ALA A 265 -5.36 2.65 -14.51
C ALA A 265 -4.45 1.41 -14.68
N ARG A 266 -3.73 1.30 -15.81
CA ARG A 266 -2.66 0.30 -15.92
C ARG A 266 -1.60 0.54 -14.87
N HIS A 267 -1.03 -0.54 -14.35
CA HIS A 267 -0.05 -0.45 -13.28
C HIS A 267 1.25 -1.21 -13.57
N GLN A 268 2.35 -0.65 -13.11
CA GLN A 268 3.69 -1.23 -13.22
C GLN A 268 4.43 -1.14 -11.88
N ARG A 269 5.15 -2.19 -11.50
CA ARG A 269 6.05 -2.15 -10.35
C ARG A 269 7.38 -1.53 -10.76
N VAL A 270 7.80 -0.48 -10.07
CA VAL A 270 9.11 0.17 -10.17
C VAL A 270 9.55 0.50 -8.74
N PRO A 271 10.47 -0.27 -8.14
CA PRO A 271 11.02 0.04 -6.83
C PRO A 271 11.76 1.39 -6.83
N LEU A 272 11.82 2.03 -5.65
CA LEU A 272 12.50 3.32 -5.41
C LEU A 272 13.96 3.13 -5.00
#